data_AF-A0A399XAL8-F1
#
_entry.id   AF-A0A399XAL8-F1
#
_cell.length_a   1.000
_cell.length_b   1.000
_cell.length_c   1.000
_cell.angle_alpha   90.00
_cell.angle_beta   90.00
_cell.angle_gamma   90.00
#
_symmetry.space_group_name_H-M   'P 1'
#
loop_
_entity.id
_entity.type
_entity.pdbx_description
1 polymer ?
#
loop_
_entity_poly.entity_id
_entity_poly.type
_entity_poly.pdbx_seq_one_letter_code
_entity_poly.pdbx_strand_id
1 'polypeptide(L)'
;MGSNYRSLVGRLVAVGLIGLVAGSAFSDVLISNMPGNDGSQSAAINNLRRKAMAFTTPAGLPYTITSVITRLNANPNAAPVLELHGDTGSNLPSGAFHTFTNPGAFGTGIQNYTFTGNVALAASTKYWLVMYQPAATTPFDWKASSPAQTPTGLATHAGSLFTTNGGTSWSSSSILTSYEIQATAVPEPATLAALGLGLAAVIRRKKR
;
A
#
# COMPACT_ATOMS: atom_id res chain seq x y z
N MET A 1 44.00 -59.92 28.55
CA MET A 1 43.93 -58.62 29.25
C MET A 1 44.52 -57.57 28.34
N GLY A 2 43.69 -56.64 27.87
CA GLY A 2 43.96 -55.77 26.73
C GLY A 2 44.77 -54.52 27.07
N SER A 3 45.56 -54.08 26.09
CA SER A 3 46.20 -52.77 26.02
C SER A 3 45.99 -52.16 24.63
N ASN A 4 45.35 -50.99 24.66
CA ASN A 4 45.26 -49.87 23.72
C ASN A 4 46.09 -49.88 22.42
N TYR A 5 45.41 -49.60 21.30
CA TYR A 5 45.97 -48.86 20.17
C TYR A 5 44.99 -47.79 19.66
N ARG A 6 45.58 -46.64 19.31
CA ARG A 6 44.99 -45.36 18.91
C ARG A 6 44.57 -45.31 17.43
N SER A 7 43.86 -44.21 17.11
CA SER A 7 43.95 -43.40 15.86
C SER A 7 42.69 -43.47 14.96
N LEU A 8 41.97 -42.34 14.80
CA LEU A 8 42.01 -41.40 13.64
C LEU A 8 41.19 -41.99 12.47
N VAL A 9 40.16 -41.38 11.87
CA VAL A 9 39.96 -40.06 11.23
C VAL A 9 38.45 -40.06 10.88
N GLY A 10 37.60 -39.08 11.21
CA GLY A 10 37.55 -37.75 10.62
C GLY A 10 36.72 -37.73 9.31
N ARG A 11 35.52 -37.15 9.36
CA ARG A 11 34.88 -36.26 8.35
C ARG A 11 33.35 -36.27 8.49
N LEU A 12 32.83 -35.46 9.40
CA LEU A 12 31.47 -34.93 9.27
C LEU A 12 31.59 -33.59 8.54
N VAL A 13 31.34 -33.63 7.23
CA VAL A 13 31.12 -32.44 6.41
C VAL A 13 29.76 -31.87 6.81
N ALA A 14 29.76 -30.90 7.72
CA ALA A 14 28.59 -30.08 7.96
C ALA A 14 28.55 -29.01 6.85
N VAL A 15 27.81 -29.30 5.78
CA VAL A 15 27.47 -28.33 4.74
C VAL A 15 26.75 -27.16 5.40
N GLY A 16 27.35 -25.97 5.30
CA GLY A 16 26.77 -24.73 5.80
C GLY A 16 25.56 -24.34 4.97
N LEU A 17 24.36 -24.53 5.54
CA LEU A 17 23.16 -23.85 5.04
C LEU A 17 23.16 -22.43 5.64
N ILE A 18 23.80 -21.48 4.96
CA ILE A 18 23.50 -20.05 5.16
C ILE A 18 22.21 -19.80 4.39
N GLY A 19 21.08 -20.12 5.01
CA GLY A 19 19.79 -19.65 4.51
C GLY A 19 19.73 -18.14 4.74
N LEU A 20 19.79 -17.35 3.67
CA LEU A 20 19.22 -16.01 3.69
C LEU A 20 17.76 -16.17 4.08
N VAL A 21 17.41 -15.86 5.33
CA VAL A 21 16.01 -15.68 5.72
C VAL A 21 15.57 -14.35 5.12
N ALA A 22 15.19 -14.36 3.85
CA ALA A 22 14.34 -13.31 3.31
C ALA A 22 13.01 -13.43 4.06
N GLY A 23 12.80 -12.59 5.07
CA GLY A 23 11.50 -12.46 5.71
C GLY A 23 10.51 -12.04 4.63
N SER A 24 9.64 -12.96 4.22
CA SER A 24 8.52 -12.65 3.34
C SER A 24 7.62 -11.65 4.06
N ALA A 25 7.68 -10.36 3.67
CA ALA A 25 6.74 -9.38 4.15
C ALA A 25 5.38 -9.68 3.49
N PHE A 26 4.38 -10.01 4.30
CA PHE A 26 3.00 -10.14 3.82
C PHE A 26 2.43 -8.76 3.52
N SER A 27 1.65 -8.65 2.44
CA SER A 27 0.92 -7.43 2.12
C SER A 27 -0.24 -7.29 3.09
N ASP A 28 -0.25 -6.21 3.87
CA ASP A 28 -1.30 -5.90 4.84
C ASP A 28 -2.21 -4.79 4.30
N VAL A 29 -3.44 -4.73 4.82
CA VAL A 29 -4.36 -3.64 4.51
C VAL A 29 -3.95 -2.42 5.32
N LEU A 30 -3.33 -1.45 4.65
CA LEU A 30 -2.91 -0.21 5.28
C LEU A 30 -4.14 0.62 5.70
N ILE A 31 -5.13 0.75 4.81
CA ILE A 31 -6.37 1.48 5.06
C ILE A 31 -7.43 1.08 4.03
N SER A 32 -8.69 0.93 4.47
CA SER A 32 -9.81 0.51 3.61
C SER A 32 -11.15 1.03 4.11
N ASN A 33 -12.06 1.34 3.19
CA ASN A 33 -13.51 1.40 3.42
C ASN A 33 -14.27 0.49 2.44
N MET A 34 -13.59 -0.50 1.87
CA MET A 34 -14.19 -1.53 1.01
C MET A 34 -14.77 -2.69 1.85
N PRO A 35 -15.76 -3.43 1.32
CA PRO A 35 -16.38 -3.29 -0.01
C PRO A 35 -17.30 -2.07 -0.17
N GLY A 36 -17.57 -1.31 0.91
CA GLY A 36 -18.58 -0.24 0.90
C GLY A 36 -19.99 -0.77 0.63
N ASN A 37 -20.94 0.11 0.27
CA ASN A 37 -22.31 -0.29 -0.09
C ASN A 37 -22.80 0.22 -1.45
N ASP A 38 -21.92 0.86 -2.24
CA ASP A 38 -22.23 1.43 -3.56
C ASP A 38 -23.50 2.31 -3.59
N GLY A 39 -23.83 2.96 -2.48
CA GLY A 39 -25.04 3.78 -2.35
C GLY A 39 -25.09 4.97 -3.30
N SER A 40 -25.98 5.92 -3.04
CA SER A 40 -26.21 7.05 -3.95
C SER A 40 -25.02 8.02 -4.13
N GLN A 41 -23.95 7.88 -3.34
CA GLN A 41 -22.78 8.74 -3.42
C GLN A 41 -21.75 8.24 -4.46
N SER A 42 -21.11 9.19 -5.14
CA SER A 42 -19.94 8.97 -5.99
C SER A 42 -19.16 10.27 -6.19
N ALA A 43 -17.90 10.15 -6.58
CA ALA A 43 -17.16 11.26 -7.18
C ALA A 43 -17.15 11.07 -8.71
N ALA A 44 -17.78 11.99 -9.42
CA ALA A 44 -17.68 12.04 -10.88
C ALA A 44 -16.25 12.47 -11.28
N ILE A 45 -15.51 11.56 -11.90
CA ILE A 45 -14.11 11.75 -12.29
C ILE A 45 -14.02 12.18 -13.74
N ASN A 46 -13.32 13.30 -13.98
CA ASN A 46 -12.93 13.74 -15.31
C ASN A 46 -11.59 14.50 -15.29
N ASN A 47 -11.23 15.15 -16.41
CA ASN A 47 -9.97 15.90 -16.54
C ASN A 47 -9.91 17.15 -15.64
N LEU A 48 -11.06 17.77 -15.39
CA LEU A 48 -11.19 18.93 -14.52
C LEU A 48 -11.59 18.52 -13.09
N ARG A 49 -12.41 17.48 -12.96
CA ARG A 49 -12.95 17.00 -11.70
C ARG A 49 -12.14 15.83 -11.16
N ARG A 50 -11.25 16.12 -10.23
CA ARG A 50 -10.37 15.14 -9.57
C ARG A 50 -10.82 14.92 -8.14
N LYS A 51 -10.53 13.73 -7.63
CA LYS A 51 -10.86 13.31 -6.27
C LYS A 51 -9.59 12.99 -5.50
N ALA A 52 -9.47 13.47 -4.27
CA ALA A 52 -8.34 13.16 -3.40
C ALA A 52 -8.82 12.58 -2.07
N MET A 53 -8.16 11.50 -1.63
CA MET A 53 -8.38 10.83 -0.34
C MET A 53 -7.07 10.85 0.45
N ALA A 54 -7.08 11.49 1.62
CA ALA A 54 -5.90 11.56 2.47
C ALA A 54 -5.87 10.44 3.51
N PHE A 55 -4.65 10.03 3.84
CA PHE A 55 -4.36 9.16 4.96
C PHE A 55 -3.01 9.53 5.58
N THR A 56 -2.86 9.22 6.87
CA THR A 56 -1.60 9.36 7.60
C THR A 56 -1.09 7.97 7.95
N THR A 57 0.13 7.65 7.55
CA THR A 57 0.79 6.39 7.91
C THR A 57 1.00 6.31 9.42
N PRO A 58 0.96 5.10 10.02
CA PRO A 58 1.20 4.96 11.44
C PRO A 58 2.64 5.32 11.82
N ALA A 59 2.87 5.50 13.12
CA ALA A 59 4.22 5.65 13.66
C ALA A 59 4.99 4.32 13.61
N GLY A 60 6.33 4.41 13.61
CA GLY A 60 7.21 3.24 13.59
C GLY A 60 7.72 2.92 12.19
N LEU A 61 7.35 1.76 11.66
CA LEU A 61 7.94 1.23 10.42
C LEU A 61 7.49 2.02 9.18
N PRO A 62 8.38 2.17 8.18
CA PRO A 62 7.96 2.60 6.86
C PRO A 62 7.17 1.48 6.15
N TYR A 63 6.31 1.88 5.21
CA TYR A 63 5.46 0.98 4.45
C TYR A 63 5.76 1.10 2.98
N THR A 64 5.63 0.01 2.23
CA THR A 64 5.71 0.02 0.77
C THR A 64 4.35 -0.36 0.21
N ILE A 65 3.67 0.56 -0.47
CA ILE A 65 2.40 0.25 -1.16
C ILE A 65 2.71 -0.68 -2.33
N THR A 66 1.97 -1.79 -2.40
CA THR A 66 2.02 -2.78 -3.48
C THR A 66 0.85 -2.60 -4.43
N SER A 67 -0.33 -2.27 -3.90
CA SER A 67 -1.50 -2.00 -4.73
C SER A 67 -2.51 -1.08 -4.06
N VAL A 68 -3.38 -0.51 -4.88
CA VAL A 68 -4.56 0.24 -4.46
C VAL A 68 -5.76 -0.32 -5.22
N ILE A 69 -6.72 -0.85 -4.47
CA ILE A 69 -7.99 -1.35 -5.02
C ILE A 69 -9.00 -0.21 -4.93
N THR A 70 -9.73 0.04 -6.02
CA THR A 70 -10.74 1.09 -6.10
C THR A 70 -12.05 0.54 -6.63
N ARG A 71 -13.17 1.11 -6.16
CA ARG A 71 -14.52 0.74 -6.58
C ARG A 71 -15.01 1.73 -7.65
N LEU A 72 -14.96 1.39 -8.93
CA LEU A 72 -15.30 2.32 -10.02
C LEU A 72 -16.53 1.83 -10.79
N ASN A 73 -17.42 2.76 -11.13
CA ASN A 73 -18.40 2.58 -12.20
C ASN A 73 -17.80 3.14 -13.49
N ALA A 74 -17.02 2.31 -14.17
CA ALA A 74 -16.26 2.68 -15.35
C ALA A 74 -16.92 2.20 -16.65
N ASN A 75 -16.26 2.50 -17.75
CA ASN A 75 -16.59 2.02 -19.08
C ASN A 75 -15.29 1.63 -19.80
N PRO A 76 -15.36 0.86 -20.91
CA PRO A 76 -14.16 0.40 -21.62
C PRO A 76 -13.23 1.51 -22.16
N ASN A 77 -13.72 2.74 -22.30
CA ASN A 77 -12.95 3.90 -22.76
C ASN A 77 -12.48 4.79 -21.60
N ALA A 78 -12.66 4.37 -20.34
CA ALA A 78 -12.13 5.06 -19.19
C ALA A 78 -10.61 4.89 -19.14
N ALA A 79 -9.90 5.99 -18.84
CA ALA A 79 -8.46 5.97 -18.61
C ALA A 79 -8.14 6.62 -17.26
N PRO A 80 -8.53 5.99 -16.14
CA PRO A 80 -8.22 6.52 -14.82
C PRO A 80 -6.70 6.59 -14.63
N VAL A 81 -6.26 7.72 -14.11
CA VAL A 81 -4.92 7.92 -13.57
C VAL A 81 -5.05 8.04 -12.06
N LEU A 82 -4.32 7.17 -11.37
CA LEU A 82 -4.24 7.15 -9.92
C LEU A 82 -2.82 7.53 -9.51
N GLU A 83 -2.71 8.54 -8.67
CA GLU A 83 -1.43 9.11 -8.25
C GLU A 83 -1.34 9.19 -6.73
N LEU A 84 -0.10 9.14 -6.25
CA LEU A 84 0.24 9.42 -4.87
C LEU A 84 0.96 10.77 -4.79
N HIS A 85 0.47 11.59 -3.88
CA HIS A 85 0.96 12.94 -3.61
C HIS A 85 1.32 13.05 -2.13
N GLY A 86 2.29 13.90 -1.82
CA GLY A 86 2.57 14.33 -0.45
C GLY A 86 1.58 15.41 -0.02
N ASP A 87 1.73 15.89 1.20
CA ASP A 87 1.05 17.09 1.67
C ASP A 87 1.93 18.33 1.50
N THR A 88 1.35 19.46 1.11
CA THR A 88 2.06 20.75 0.98
C THR A 88 2.34 21.45 2.32
N GLY A 89 1.89 20.87 3.45
CA GLY A 89 1.87 21.51 4.77
C GLY A 89 0.61 22.36 5.01
N SER A 90 -0.23 22.55 3.99
CA SER A 90 -1.50 23.29 4.06
C SER A 90 -2.73 22.40 3.90
N ASN A 91 -2.62 21.09 4.18
CA ASN A 91 -3.70 20.12 4.00
C ASN A 91 -4.17 20.02 2.53
N LEU A 92 -3.23 20.15 1.60
CA LEU A 92 -3.47 20.07 0.16
C LEU A 92 -2.48 19.09 -0.50
N PRO A 93 -2.90 18.35 -1.54
CA PRO A 93 -2.00 17.49 -2.30
C PRO A 93 -0.85 18.30 -2.93
N SER A 94 0.38 17.79 -2.82
CA SER A 94 1.54 18.31 -3.54
C SER A 94 1.48 17.95 -5.03
N GLY A 95 2.58 18.11 -5.76
CA GLY A 95 2.77 17.39 -7.04
C GLY A 95 2.82 15.88 -6.82
N ALA A 96 2.44 15.10 -7.83
CA ALA A 96 2.54 13.64 -7.79
C ALA A 96 4.01 13.22 -7.71
N PHE A 97 4.31 12.27 -6.83
CA PHE A 97 5.63 11.63 -6.78
C PHE A 97 5.57 10.14 -7.18
N HIS A 98 4.38 9.60 -7.37
CA HIS A 98 4.17 8.27 -7.93
C HIS A 98 2.85 8.20 -8.71
N THR A 99 2.87 7.50 -9.84
CA THR A 99 1.67 7.17 -10.63
C THR A 99 1.56 5.66 -10.67
N PHE A 100 0.41 5.12 -10.26
CA PHE A 100 0.20 3.68 -10.23
C PHE A 100 -0.06 3.10 -11.62
N THR A 101 0.36 1.87 -11.83
CA THR A 101 0.07 1.11 -13.05
C THR A 101 -1.39 0.68 -13.05
N ASN A 102 -2.06 0.91 -14.17
CA ASN A 102 -3.47 0.61 -14.35
C ASN A 102 -3.71 -0.92 -14.49
N PRO A 103 -4.82 -1.48 -13.96
CA PRO A 103 -5.16 -2.92 -14.07
C PRO A 103 -5.36 -3.46 -15.49
N GLY A 104 -5.39 -2.61 -16.52
CA GLY A 104 -5.57 -3.00 -17.92
C GLY A 104 -6.92 -2.53 -18.45
N ALA A 105 -7.69 -3.43 -19.06
CA ALA A 105 -8.98 -3.08 -19.66
C ALA A 105 -10.05 -2.80 -18.59
N PHE A 106 -10.85 -1.76 -18.83
CA PHE A 106 -12.01 -1.43 -18.00
C PHE A 106 -13.28 -2.10 -18.53
N GLY A 107 -14.14 -2.49 -17.60
CA GLY A 107 -15.44 -3.09 -17.87
C GLY A 107 -16.56 -2.05 -17.77
N THR A 108 -17.77 -2.47 -18.12
CA THR A 108 -18.98 -1.72 -17.82
C THR A 108 -19.46 -2.05 -16.40
N GLY A 109 -20.09 -1.06 -15.74
CA GLY A 109 -20.69 -1.21 -14.42
C GLY A 109 -19.71 -1.05 -13.26
N ILE A 110 -20.19 -1.35 -12.04
CA ILE A 110 -19.43 -1.13 -10.80
C ILE A 110 -18.51 -2.33 -10.52
N GLN A 111 -17.20 -2.11 -10.62
CA GLN A 111 -16.19 -3.16 -10.44
C GLN A 111 -15.02 -2.70 -9.56
N ASN A 112 -14.25 -3.67 -9.08
CA ASN A 112 -13.01 -3.42 -8.35
C ASN A 112 -11.85 -3.38 -9.34
N TYR A 113 -11.01 -2.35 -9.23
CA TYR A 113 -9.85 -2.14 -10.09
C TYR A 113 -8.60 -2.01 -9.24
N THR A 114 -7.63 -2.90 -9.48
CA THR A 114 -6.37 -2.99 -8.73
C THR A 114 -5.27 -2.26 -9.47
N PHE A 115 -4.93 -1.06 -9.00
CA PHE A 115 -3.78 -0.31 -9.47
C PHE A 115 -2.53 -0.81 -8.74
N THR A 116 -1.47 -1.13 -9.45
CA THR A 116 -0.25 -1.70 -8.86
C THR A 116 0.88 -0.69 -8.81
N GLY A 117 1.73 -0.79 -7.80
CA GLY A 117 2.86 0.10 -7.61
C GLY A 117 3.90 -0.52 -6.69
N ASN A 118 4.99 0.20 -6.51
CA ASN A 118 6.02 -0.12 -5.53
C ASN A 118 6.58 1.21 -5.01
N VAL A 119 5.93 1.73 -3.98
CA VAL A 119 6.24 3.07 -3.46
C VAL A 119 6.39 3.04 -1.96
N ALA A 120 7.56 3.49 -1.50
CA ALA A 120 7.86 3.62 -0.08
C ALA A 120 7.20 4.87 0.51
N LEU A 121 6.63 4.69 1.69
CA LEU A 121 6.03 5.72 2.52
C LEU A 121 6.85 5.86 3.80
N ALA A 122 7.11 7.09 4.19
CA ALA A 122 7.63 7.40 5.51
C ALA A 122 6.54 7.16 6.57
N ALA A 123 6.97 6.77 7.77
CA ALA A 123 6.09 6.68 8.92
C ALA A 123 5.57 8.06 9.35
N SER A 124 4.44 8.12 10.06
CA SER A 124 3.83 9.36 10.57
C SER A 124 3.68 10.48 9.53
N THR A 125 3.48 10.12 8.27
CA THR A 125 3.47 11.06 7.15
C THR A 125 2.11 11.03 6.46
N LYS A 126 1.62 12.23 6.12
CA LYS A 126 0.37 12.41 5.41
C LYS A 126 0.58 12.33 3.91
N TYR A 127 -0.28 11.55 3.25
CA TYR A 127 -0.30 11.37 1.81
C TYR A 127 -1.71 11.58 1.27
N TRP A 128 -1.79 11.86 -0.03
CA TRP A 128 -3.03 11.98 -0.78
C TRP A 128 -3.04 11.01 -1.95
N LEU A 129 -4.06 10.17 -2.00
CA LEU A 129 -4.39 9.35 -3.16
C LEU A 129 -5.30 10.18 -4.08
N VAL A 130 -4.82 10.53 -5.27
CA VAL A 130 -5.53 11.41 -6.20
C VAL A 130 -5.92 10.63 -7.45
N MET A 131 -7.19 10.74 -7.84
CA MET A 131 -7.71 10.12 -9.05
C MET A 131 -8.28 11.17 -10.00
N TYR A 132 -7.94 11.02 -11.28
CA TYR A 132 -8.47 11.80 -12.39
C TYR A 132 -8.46 10.97 -13.67
N GLN A 133 -8.82 11.60 -14.80
CA GLN A 133 -8.54 11.05 -16.13
C GLN A 133 -7.99 12.13 -17.07
N PRO A 134 -7.23 11.78 -18.12
CA PRO A 134 -6.80 12.72 -19.15
C PRO A 134 -7.97 13.37 -19.89
N ALA A 135 -7.66 14.40 -20.68
CA ALA A 135 -8.64 14.96 -21.62
C ALA A 135 -8.99 13.94 -22.71
N ALA A 136 -10.18 14.08 -23.31
CA ALA A 136 -10.70 13.24 -24.40
C ALA A 136 -11.05 11.77 -24.05
N THR A 137 -11.27 11.45 -22.77
CA THR A 137 -11.76 10.13 -22.33
C THR A 137 -13.13 10.21 -21.67
N THR A 138 -13.87 9.10 -21.65
CA THR A 138 -15.24 9.06 -21.11
C THR A 138 -15.21 9.16 -19.58
N PRO A 139 -15.90 10.14 -18.97
CA PRO A 139 -16.03 10.24 -17.51
C PRO A 139 -16.55 8.96 -16.87
N PHE A 140 -16.17 8.75 -15.62
CA PHE A 140 -16.60 7.61 -14.82
C PHE A 140 -16.81 8.05 -13.37
N ASP A 141 -17.44 7.19 -12.57
CA ASP A 141 -17.65 7.45 -11.15
C ASP A 141 -16.71 6.61 -10.29
N TRP A 142 -16.05 7.26 -9.33
CA TRP A 142 -15.48 6.56 -8.19
C TRP A 142 -16.57 6.41 -7.14
N LYS A 143 -17.01 5.17 -6.91
CA LYS A 143 -18.13 4.89 -6.00
C LYS A 143 -17.76 5.13 -4.55
N ALA A 144 -18.79 5.39 -3.75
CA ALA A 144 -18.70 5.65 -2.32
C ALA A 144 -19.89 4.99 -1.62
N SER A 145 -19.76 4.78 -0.31
CA SER A 145 -20.89 4.37 0.53
C SER A 145 -21.86 5.53 0.79
N SER A 146 -23.15 5.22 0.97
CA SER A 146 -24.16 6.15 1.47
C SER A 146 -24.90 5.50 2.66
N PRO A 147 -24.78 6.00 3.90
CA PRO A 147 -23.96 7.14 4.32
C PRO A 147 -22.46 6.90 4.12
N ALA A 148 -21.67 7.98 4.13
CA ALA A 148 -20.23 7.93 3.94
C ALA A 148 -19.57 7.09 5.05
N GLN A 149 -18.62 6.23 4.66
CA GLN A 149 -17.87 5.37 5.57
C GLN A 149 -16.40 5.80 5.61
N THR A 150 -15.93 6.16 6.80
CA THR A 150 -14.53 6.53 7.03
C THR A 150 -13.62 5.33 6.82
N PRO A 151 -12.58 5.45 5.97
CA PRO A 151 -11.58 4.39 5.85
C PRO A 151 -10.87 4.11 7.16
N THR A 152 -10.71 2.83 7.50
CA THR A 152 -10.05 2.34 8.71
C THR A 152 -8.95 1.35 8.35
N GLY A 153 -8.01 1.12 9.27
CA GLY A 153 -6.87 0.25 9.08
C GLY A 153 -5.71 0.67 9.98
N LEU A 154 -4.49 0.31 9.58
CA LEU A 154 -3.26 0.72 10.26
C LEU A 154 -3.00 2.23 10.09
N ALA A 155 -3.27 2.78 8.91
CA ALA A 155 -3.25 4.22 8.65
C ALA A 155 -4.59 4.87 9.03
N THR A 156 -4.53 6.16 9.35
CA THR A 156 -5.71 6.94 9.74
C THR A 156 -6.18 7.82 8.59
N HIS A 157 -7.48 7.83 8.29
CA HIS A 157 -8.05 8.75 7.31
C HIS A 157 -7.84 10.20 7.74
N ALA A 158 -7.34 11.05 6.82
CA ALA A 158 -6.89 12.40 7.14
C ALA A 158 -7.59 13.50 6.32
N GLY A 159 -8.69 13.16 5.64
CA GLY A 159 -9.52 14.12 4.92
C GLY A 159 -9.80 13.73 3.46
N SER A 160 -10.68 14.51 2.84
CA SER A 160 -11.10 14.28 1.46
C SER A 160 -11.34 15.60 0.75
N LEU A 161 -10.82 15.70 -0.48
CA LEU A 161 -10.92 16.90 -1.30
C LEU A 161 -11.43 16.55 -2.70
N PHE A 162 -11.95 17.56 -3.39
CA PHE A 162 -12.17 17.52 -4.82
C PHE A 162 -11.74 18.85 -5.45
N THR A 163 -11.56 18.83 -6.76
CA THR A 163 -11.30 20.00 -7.59
C THR A 163 -12.24 19.97 -8.78
N THR A 164 -12.51 21.12 -9.39
CA THR A 164 -13.27 21.25 -10.65
C THR A 164 -12.49 22.00 -11.73
N ASN A 165 -11.20 22.25 -11.48
CA ASN A 165 -10.32 23.00 -12.37
C ASN A 165 -8.96 22.29 -12.56
N GLY A 166 -8.96 20.96 -12.56
CA GLY A 166 -7.77 20.17 -12.89
C GLY A 166 -6.68 20.23 -11.81
N GLY A 167 -7.05 20.54 -10.57
CA GLY A 167 -6.11 20.58 -9.44
C GLY A 167 -5.52 21.95 -9.14
N THR A 168 -5.92 23.01 -9.85
CA THR A 168 -5.49 24.39 -9.55
C THR A 168 -5.96 24.86 -8.18
N SER A 169 -7.18 24.47 -7.77
CA SER A 169 -7.69 24.69 -6.41
C SER A 169 -8.50 23.50 -5.92
N TRP A 170 -8.56 23.33 -4.60
CA TRP A 170 -9.23 22.21 -3.95
C TRP A 170 -10.26 22.68 -2.93
N SER A 171 -11.33 21.91 -2.80
CA SER A 171 -12.40 22.11 -1.83
C SER A 171 -12.63 20.83 -1.04
N SER A 172 -13.05 20.97 0.22
CA SER A 172 -13.43 19.84 1.08
C SER A 172 -14.59 19.05 0.49
N SER A 173 -14.55 17.74 0.65
CA SER A 173 -15.59 16.81 0.21
C SER A 173 -16.11 15.98 1.37
N SER A 174 -17.43 15.87 1.51
CA SER A 174 -18.08 14.92 2.43
C SER A 174 -18.17 13.50 1.88
N ILE A 175 -18.01 13.32 0.56
CA ILE A 175 -18.03 12.00 -0.10
C ILE A 175 -16.69 11.29 0.15
N LEU A 176 -16.74 10.10 0.75
CA LEU A 176 -15.59 9.24 0.99
C LEU A 176 -15.64 8.06 0.01
N THR A 177 -14.89 8.17 -1.09
CA THR A 177 -14.86 7.14 -2.13
C THR A 177 -14.29 5.84 -1.60
N SER A 178 -14.73 4.71 -2.16
CA SER A 178 -14.39 3.37 -1.68
C SER A 178 -13.07 2.90 -2.28
N TYR A 179 -12.10 2.59 -1.40
CA TYR A 179 -10.78 2.10 -1.77
C TYR A 179 -10.15 1.26 -0.67
N GLU A 180 -9.10 0.55 -1.05
CA GLU A 180 -8.20 -0.18 -0.15
C GLU A 180 -6.75 0.05 -0.60
N ILE A 181 -5.85 0.32 0.33
CA ILE A 181 -4.41 0.36 0.08
C ILE A 181 -3.78 -0.87 0.69
N GLN A 182 -3.10 -1.65 -0.13
CA GLN A 182 -2.30 -2.79 0.31
C GLN A 182 -0.84 -2.39 0.38
N ALA A 183 -0.20 -2.64 1.51
CA ALA A 183 1.18 -2.28 1.74
C ALA A 183 1.92 -3.29 2.61
N THR A 184 3.22 -3.42 2.41
CA THR A 184 4.10 -4.23 3.26
C THR A 184 4.85 -3.32 4.22
N ALA A 185 4.86 -3.66 5.51
CA ALA A 185 5.78 -3.01 6.45
C ALA A 185 7.21 -3.45 6.11
N VAL A 186 8.16 -2.50 6.06
CA VAL A 186 9.57 -2.80 5.78
C VAL A 186 10.28 -3.06 7.11
N PRO A 187 10.74 -4.29 7.41
CA PRO A 187 11.40 -4.58 8.68
C PRO A 187 12.70 -3.80 8.83
N GLU A 188 12.95 -3.28 10.03
CA GLU A 188 14.24 -2.64 10.33
C GLU A 188 15.38 -3.67 10.32
N PRO A 189 16.58 -3.30 9.82
CA PRO A 189 17.74 -4.20 9.82
C PRO A 189 18.08 -4.78 11.20
N ALA A 190 17.80 -4.04 12.28
CA ALA A 190 18.07 -4.46 13.64
C ALA A 190 17.17 -5.62 14.12
N THR A 191 15.91 -5.68 13.67
CA THR A 191 15.00 -6.79 14.01
C THR A 191 15.48 -8.10 13.39
N LEU A 192 16.01 -8.05 12.17
CA LEU A 192 16.65 -9.19 11.51
C LEU A 192 17.94 -9.60 12.21
N ALA A 193 18.75 -8.63 12.66
CA ALA A 193 19.97 -8.90 13.41
C ALA A 193 19.67 -9.57 14.77
N ALA A 194 18.64 -9.13 15.50
CA ALA A 194 18.23 -9.72 16.76
C ALA A 194 17.73 -11.17 16.60
N LEU A 195 16.97 -11.47 15.55
CA LEU A 195 16.58 -12.85 15.21
C LEU A 195 17.79 -13.71 14.85
N GLY A 196 18.72 -13.18 14.06
CA GLY A 196 19.97 -13.87 13.72
C GLY A 196 20.83 -14.20 14.94
N LEU A 197 20.97 -13.25 15.87
CA LEU A 197 21.70 -13.45 17.13
C LEU A 197 20.98 -14.43 18.07
N GLY A 198 19.65 -14.38 18.14
CA GLY A 198 18.85 -15.33 18.91
C GLY A 198 19.04 -16.77 18.45
N LEU A 199 19.00 -17.01 17.14
CA LEU A 199 19.28 -18.33 16.55
C LEU A 199 20.72 -18.78 16.80
N ALA A 200 21.70 -17.88 16.65
CA ALA A 200 23.10 -18.19 16.92
C ALA A 200 23.33 -18.57 18.39
N ALA A 201 22.66 -17.90 19.35
CA ALA A 201 22.74 -18.21 20.76
C ALA A 201 22.14 -19.59 21.10
N VAL A 202 21.01 -19.96 20.48
CA VAL A 202 20.37 -21.27 20.64
C VAL A 202 21.25 -22.39 20.08
N ILE A 203 21.85 -22.19 18.90
CA ILE A 203 22.79 -23.16 18.30
C ILE A 203 24.04 -23.34 19.18
N ARG A 204 24.58 -22.23 19.73
CA ARG A 204 25.74 -22.28 20.63
C ARG A 204 25.42 -23.01 21.94
N ARG A 205 24.20 -22.87 22.46
CA ARG A 205 23.74 -23.55 23.69
C ARG A 205 23.57 -25.05 23.49
N LYS A 206 23.17 -25.52 22.31
CA LYS A 206 23.05 -26.95 22.00
C LYS A 206 24.38 -27.68 21.78
N LYS A 207 25.49 -26.95 21.60
CA LYS A 207 26.85 -27.51 21.40
C LYS A 207 27.70 -27.56 22.68
N ARG A 208 27.19 -27.08 23.81
CA ARG A 208 27.78 -27.29 25.14
C ARG A 208 27.03 -28.40 25.84
#